data_AF-A0A094RRG6-F1
#
_entry.id   AF-A0A094RRG6-F1
#
_cell.length_a   1.000
_cell.length_b   1.000
_cell.length_c   1.000
_cell.angle_alpha   90.00
_cell.angle_beta   90.00
_cell.angle_gamma   90.00
#
_symmetry.space_group_name_H-M   'P 1'
#
loop_
_entity.id
_entity.type
_entity.pdbx_description
1 polymer ?
#
loop_
_entity_poly.entity_id
_entity_poly.type
_entity_poly.pdbx_seq_one_letter_code
_entity_poly.pdbx_strand_id
1 'polypeptide(L)' 'WMSIEIVSPWRQKGLARFIAAAEVGAGEYFNPVVPEQLAEKLRSISQ' A
#
# COMPACT_ATOMS: atom_id res chain seq x y z
N TRP A 1 -23.49 -7.25 2.94
CA TRP A 1 -22.20 -7.04 3.62
C TRP A 1 -21.42 -5.99 2.82
N MET A 2 -20.75 -5.04 3.48
CA MET A 2 -20.08 -3.90 2.81
C MET A 2 -18.62 -3.83 3.27
N SER A 3 -17.69 -3.66 2.33
CA SER A 3 -16.27 -3.40 2.57
C SER A 3 -15.84 -2.10 1.87
N ILE A 4 -14.80 -1.47 2.41
CA ILE A 4 -14.15 -0.30 1.83
C ILE A 4 -12.65 -0.62 1.76
N GLU A 5 -12.06 -0.47 0.58
CA GLU A 5 -10.62 -0.65 0.37
C GLU A 5 -9.95 0.71 0.16
N ILE A 6 -8.86 0.95 0.90
CA ILE A 6 -8.09 2.19 0.84
C ILE A 6 -6.69 1.86 0.35
N VAL A 7 -6.32 2.40 -0.82
CA VAL A 7 -4.98 2.23 -1.39
C VAL A 7 -4.21 3.54 -1.29
N SER A 8 -3.14 3.54 -0.51
CA SER A 8 -2.24 4.68 -0.36
C SER A 8 -1.36 4.86 -1.61
N PRO A 9 -1.24 6.09 -2.15
CA PRO A 9 -0.24 6.40 -3.18
C PRO A 9 1.17 6.61 -2.61
N TRP A 10 1.42 6.48 -1.30
CA TRP A 10 2.74 6.73 -0.71
C TRP A 10 3.47 5.45 -0.34
N ARG A 11 4.75 5.33 -0.75
CA ARG A 11 5.66 4.26 -0.28
C ARG A 11 6.56 4.71 0.87
N GLN A 12 6.78 6.02 1.00
CA GLN A 12 7.47 6.68 2.11
C GLN A 12 7.04 8.16 2.17
N LYS A 13 7.45 8.88 3.22
CA LYS A 13 7.15 10.31 3.38
C LYS A 13 7.65 11.10 2.16
N GLY A 14 6.73 11.77 1.47
CA GLY A 14 7.04 12.62 0.32
C GLY A 14 7.39 11.88 -0.97
N LEU A 15 7.28 10.54 -1.02
CA LEU A 15 7.53 9.78 -2.25
C LEU A 15 6.34 8.90 -2.62
N ALA A 16 5.82 9.16 -3.82
CA ALA A 16 4.73 8.39 -4.39
C ALA A 16 5.16 6.98 -4.84
N ARG A 17 4.20 6.06 -4.81
CA ARG A 17 4.21 4.78 -5.51
C ARG A 17 3.48 4.97 -6.83
N PHE A 18 4.16 4.66 -7.93
CA PHE A 18 3.58 4.73 -9.27
C PHE A 18 3.04 3.36 -9.66
N ILE A 19 1.84 3.36 -10.24
CA ILE A 19 1.25 2.20 -10.91
C ILE A 19 1.72 2.31 -12.37
N ALA A 20 2.53 1.36 -12.82
CA ALA A 20 3.24 1.49 -14.09
C ALA A 20 3.16 0.20 -14.91
N ALA A 21 4.17 -0.08 -15.73
CA ALA A 21 4.12 -1.14 -16.73
C ALA A 21 3.82 -2.53 -16.15
N ALA A 22 4.33 -2.86 -14.96
CA ALA A 22 4.09 -4.16 -14.36
C ALA A 22 2.63 -4.29 -13.86
N GLU A 23 2.12 -3.29 -13.14
CA GLU A 23 0.74 -3.31 -12.66
C GLU A 23 -0.29 -3.19 -13.80
N VAL A 24 -0.05 -2.30 -14.77
CA VAL A 24 -0.98 -2.01 -15.86
C VAL A 24 -0.88 -3.05 -16.98
N GLY A 25 0.33 -3.47 -17.33
CA GLY A 25 0.60 -4.34 -18.47
C GLY A 25 0.54 -5.83 -18.14
N ALA A 26 0.92 -6.22 -16.92
CA ALA A 26 0.99 -7.63 -16.52
C ALA A 26 -0.03 -8.01 -15.42
N GLY A 27 -0.69 -7.04 -14.79
CA GLY A 27 -1.58 -7.31 -13.64
C GLY A 27 -0.83 -7.79 -12.39
N GLU A 28 0.50 -7.59 -12.34
CA GLU A 28 1.33 -7.94 -11.20
C GLU A 28 1.42 -6.76 -10.24
N TYR A 29 1.19 -7.01 -8.94
CA TYR A 29 1.16 -5.96 -7.92
C TYR A 29 2.38 -6.04 -7.01
N PHE A 30 3.06 -4.90 -6.88
CA PHE A 30 4.22 -4.77 -6.02
C PHE A 30 3.94 -3.80 -4.88
N ASN A 31 4.20 -4.26 -3.66
CA ASN A 31 4.19 -3.42 -2.46
C ASN A 31 5.54 -3.58 -1.76
N PRO A 32 6.32 -2.50 -1.55
CA PRO A 32 7.62 -2.58 -0.89
C PRO A 32 7.52 -2.77 0.63
N VAL A 33 6.31 -2.98 1.16
CA VAL A 33 6.06 -3.17 2.60
C VAL A 33 5.34 -4.49 2.83
N VAL A 34 5.81 -5.24 3.82
CA VAL A 34 5.17 -6.46 4.31
C VAL A 34 3.85 -6.07 5.03
N PRO A 35 2.69 -6.63 4.65
CA PRO A 35 1.40 -6.22 5.20
C PRO A 35 1.31 -6.27 6.73
N GLU A 36 1.87 -7.31 7.35
CA GLU A 36 1.85 -7.51 8.80
C GLU A 36 2.59 -6.39 9.54
N GLN A 37 3.77 -6.02 9.04
CA GLN A 37 4.59 -4.94 9.60
C GLN A 37 3.92 -3.58 9.44
N LEU A 38 3.27 -3.34 8.29
CA LEU A 38 2.49 -2.11 8.08
C LEU A 38 1.32 -2.03 9.07
N ALA A 39 0.59 -3.12 9.23
CA ALA A 39 -0.58 -3.17 10.10
C ALA A 39 -0.18 -2.93 11.58
N GLU A 40 0.92 -3.51 12.04
CA GLU A 40 1.48 -3.25 13.38
C GLU A 40 1.82 -1.77 13.57
N LYS A 41 2.52 -1.18 12.60
CA LYS A 41 2.91 0.24 12.65
C LYS A 41 1.70 1.17 12.63
N LEU A 42 0.67 0.88 11.84
CA LEU A 42 -0.54 1.69 11.81
C LEU A 42 -1.29 1.64 13.15
N ARG A 43 -1.37 0.45 13.78
CA ARG A 43 -1.96 0.31 15.11
C ARG A 43 -1.19 1.08 16.17
N SER A 44 0.14 1.11 16.11
CA SER A 44 0.95 1.84 17.10
C SER A 44 0.84 3.36 17.00
N ILE A 45 0.46 3.92 15.84
CA ILE A 45 0.26 5.37 15.64
C ILE A 45 -1.15 5.81 16.09
N SER A 46 -2.10 4.87 16.14
CA SER A 46 -3.49 5.11 16.54
C SER A 46 -3.73 5.04 18.05
N GLN A 47 -2.74 4.63 18.85
CA GLN A 47 -2.80 4.65 20.32
C GLN A 47 -2.32 6.00 20.85
#